data_AF-Q0DP35-F1
#
_entry.id   AF-Q0DP35-F1
#
_cell.length_a   1.000
_cell.length_b   1.000
_cell.length_c   1.000
_cell.angle_alpha   90.00
_cell.angle_beta   90.00
_cell.angle_gamma   90.00
#
_symmetry.space_group_name_H-M   'P 1'
#
loop_
_entity.id
_entity.type
_entity.pdbx_description
1 polymer ?
#
loop_
_entity_poly.entity_id
_entity_poly.type
_entity_poly.pdbx_seq_one_letter_code
_entity_poly.pdbx_strand_id
1 'polypeptide(L)'
;VKVKPGESALAFYTAENRSSAPITGVSTYNVAPMKAAIYFNKIQCFCFEEQTLLPGEQIDMPVFFYIDPEFETDPKMEGVNNIVLSYTFFKVNDS
;
A
#
# COMPACT_ATOMS: atom_id res chain seq x y z
N VAL A 1 8.23 2.21 -8.68
CA VAL A 1 7.60 1.87 -9.98
C VAL A 1 7.37 3.18 -10.73
N LYS A 2 7.54 3.23 -12.06
CA LYS A 2 7.11 4.38 -12.88
C LYS A 2 5.83 3.98 -13.62
N VAL A 3 4.82 4.84 -13.57
CA VAL A 3 3.48 4.60 -14.11
C VAL A 3 2.97 5.87 -14.72
N LYS A 4 2.23 5.78 -15.83
CA LYS A 4 1.47 6.92 -16.33
C LYS A 4 0.07 6.92 -15.70
N PRO A 5 -0.50 8.08 -15.39
CA PRO A 5 -1.91 8.16 -15.04
C PRO A 5 -2.79 7.46 -16.09
N GLY A 6 -3.81 6.73 -15.64
CA GLY A 6 -4.65 5.83 -16.43
C GLY A 6 -4.08 4.42 -16.62
N GLU A 7 -2.78 4.19 -16.40
CA GLU A 7 -2.20 2.84 -16.48
C GLU A 7 -2.32 2.12 -15.12
N SER A 8 -2.76 0.86 -15.18
CA SER A 8 -2.77 -0.01 -14.01
C SER A 8 -1.37 -0.56 -13.75
N ALA A 9 -1.05 -0.72 -12.47
CA ALA A 9 0.26 -1.18 -12.04
C ALA A 9 0.16 -2.01 -10.78
N LEU A 10 1.18 -2.86 -10.62
CA LEU A 10 1.29 -3.77 -9.51
C LEU A 10 2.62 -3.54 -8.81
N ALA A 11 2.55 -3.25 -7.51
CA ALA A 11 3.71 -3.10 -6.64
C ALA A 11 3.71 -4.24 -5.61
N PHE A 12 4.86 -4.83 -5.36
CA PHE A 12 4.99 -5.90 -4.37
C PHE A 12 5.64 -5.37 -3.10
N TYR A 13 5.04 -5.68 -1.97
CA TYR A 13 5.64 -5.50 -0.65
C TYR A 13 5.82 -6.87 -0.03
N THR A 14 6.90 -7.03 0.73
CA THR A 14 7.17 -8.30 1.41
C THR A 14 7.18 -8.07 2.91
N ALA A 15 6.39 -8.85 3.64
CA ALA A 15 6.38 -8.86 5.10
C ALA A 15 6.99 -10.17 5.59
N GLU A 16 7.80 -10.09 6.64
CA GLU A 16 8.52 -11.22 7.22
C GLU A 16 8.39 -11.18 8.74
N ASN A 17 7.91 -12.25 9.35
CA ASN A 17 7.91 -12.39 10.81
C ASN A 17 9.27 -12.87 11.30
N ARG A 18 10.07 -11.95 11.81
CA ARG A 18 11.41 -12.22 12.36
C ARG A 18 11.43 -12.65 13.83
N SER A 19 10.26 -12.85 14.44
CA SER A 19 10.16 -13.30 15.82
C SER A 19 10.07 -14.83 15.92
N SER A 20 10.23 -15.36 17.12
CA SER A 20 10.06 -16.79 17.41
C SER A 20 8.63 -17.20 17.74
N ALA A 21 7.65 -16.29 17.61
CA ALA A 21 6.24 -16.53 17.91
C ALA A 21 5.35 -16.12 16.73
N PRO A 22 4.15 -16.72 16.55
CA PRO A 22 3.20 -16.24 15.56
C PRO A 22 2.79 -14.79 15.86
N ILE A 23 2.71 -13.97 14.81
CA ILE A 23 2.25 -12.58 14.90
C ILE A 23 0.99 -12.45 14.04
N THR A 24 -0.12 -12.15 14.69
CA THR A 24 -1.33 -11.64 14.00
C THR A 24 -1.24 -10.13 13.93
N GLY A 25 -1.44 -9.58 12.74
CA GLY A 25 -1.47 -8.15 12.56
C GLY A 25 -2.40 -7.70 11.45
N VAL A 26 -2.69 -6.41 11.47
CA VAL A 26 -3.49 -5.72 10.47
C VAL A 26 -2.61 -4.68 9.78
N SER A 27 -2.77 -4.54 8.46
CA SER A 27 -1.95 -3.61 7.69
C SER A 27 -2.75 -2.38 7.30
N THR A 28 -2.31 -1.19 7.68
CA THR A 28 -2.91 0.07 7.19
C THR A 28 -1.97 0.71 6.18
N TYR A 29 -2.53 1.53 5.30
CA TYR A 29 -1.77 2.24 4.29
C TYR A 29 -2.03 3.74 4.35
N ASN A 30 -1.04 4.51 3.90
CA ASN A 30 -1.17 5.94 3.66
C ASN A 30 -0.53 6.32 2.32
N VAL A 31 -1.08 7.36 1.70
CA VAL A 31 -0.59 7.93 0.44
C VAL A 31 -0.09 9.35 0.67
N ALA A 32 1.12 9.65 0.20
CA ALA A 32 1.72 10.97 0.26
C ALA A 32 2.21 11.41 -1.13
N PRO A 33 2.10 12.70 -1.51
CA PRO A 33 1.44 13.77 -0.77
C PRO A 33 -0.07 13.59 -0.71
N MET A 34 -0.72 14.04 0.37
CA MET A 34 -2.18 13.87 0.58
C MET A 34 -3.02 14.42 -0.58
N LYS A 35 -2.57 15.50 -1.23
CA LYS A 35 -3.28 16.07 -2.38
C LYS A 35 -3.38 15.11 -3.57
N ALA A 36 -2.42 14.19 -3.72
CA ALA A 36 -2.44 13.16 -4.75
C ALA A 36 -3.25 11.91 -4.35
N ALA A 37 -3.59 11.77 -3.05
CA ALA A 37 -4.29 10.59 -2.55
C ALA A 37 -5.69 10.42 -3.16
N ILE A 38 -6.36 11.53 -3.50
CA ILE A 38 -7.69 11.48 -4.13
C ILE A 38 -7.67 10.87 -5.54
N TYR A 39 -6.52 10.91 -6.22
CA TYR A 39 -6.32 10.33 -7.55
C TYR A 39 -5.74 8.93 -7.48
N PHE A 40 -5.30 8.48 -6.30
CA PHE A 40 -4.71 7.16 -6.13
C PHE A 40 -5.83 6.13 -5.91
N ASN A 41 -6.10 5.33 -6.93
CA ASN A 41 -7.15 4.32 -6.88
C ASN A 41 -6.55 2.94 -6.63
N LYS A 42 -6.85 2.38 -5.46
CA LYS A 42 -6.45 1.04 -5.07
C LYS A 42 -7.53 0.02 -5.47
N ILE A 43 -7.18 -0.93 -6.33
CA ILE A 43 -8.12 -1.91 -6.87
C ILE A 43 -8.27 -3.12 -5.93
N GLN A 44 -7.18 -3.62 -5.36
CA GLN A 44 -7.20 -4.74 -4.41
C GLN A 44 -6.46 -4.40 -3.12
N CYS A 45 -7.03 -4.82 -1.99
CA CYS A 45 -6.64 -4.36 -0.68
C CYS A 45 -6.58 -5.51 0.35
N PHE A 46 -5.37 -5.87 0.75
CA PHE A 46 -5.09 -6.74 1.90
C PHE A 46 -5.16 -5.99 3.26
N CYS A 47 -5.48 -4.69 3.27
CA CYS A 47 -5.32 -3.87 4.48
C CYS A 47 -6.28 -4.21 5.62
N PHE A 48 -7.41 -4.82 5.32
CA PHE A 48 -8.45 -5.03 6.34
C PHE A 48 -8.56 -6.48 6.79
N GLU A 49 -7.70 -7.36 6.29
CA GLU A 49 -7.69 -8.76 6.69
C GLU A 49 -6.58 -8.99 7.72
N GLU A 50 -6.93 -9.59 8.85
CA GLU A 50 -5.97 -10.04 9.84
C GLU A 50 -5.08 -11.12 9.22
N GLN A 51 -3.78 -10.86 9.17
CA GLN A 51 -2.80 -11.80 8.66
C GLN A 51 -2.01 -12.35 9.84
N THR A 52 -1.99 -13.67 9.97
CA THR A 52 -1.15 -14.36 10.95
C THR A 52 0.09 -14.89 10.23
N LEU A 53 1.26 -14.39 10.63
CA LEU A 53 2.55 -14.83 10.13
C LEU A 53 3.20 -15.76 11.15
N LEU A 54 3.55 -16.98 10.76
CA LEU A 54 4.32 -17.89 11.61
C LEU A 54 5.77 -17.42 11.78
N PRO A 55 6.52 -17.95 12.77
CA PRO A 55 7.94 -17.63 12.94
C PRO A 55 8.75 -17.88 11.66
N GLY A 56 9.44 -16.86 11.16
CA GLY A 56 10.21 -16.91 9.91
C GLY A 56 9.38 -16.91 8.63
N GLU A 57 8.05 -16.79 8.73
CA GLU A 57 7.18 -16.77 7.56
C GLU A 57 7.30 -15.44 6.83
N GLN A 58 7.33 -15.52 5.51
CA GLN A 58 7.39 -14.40 4.60
C GLN A 58 6.19 -14.45 3.64
N ILE A 59 5.49 -13.33 3.50
CA ILE A 59 4.38 -13.19 2.55
C ILE A 59 4.64 -12.02 1.61
N ASP A 60 4.25 -12.20 0.36
CA ASP A 60 4.17 -11.13 -0.61
C ASP A 60 2.76 -10.53 -0.62
N MET A 61 2.71 -9.22 -0.47
CA MET A 61 1.50 -8.40 -0.47
C MET A 61 1.49 -7.55 -1.74
N PRO A 62 0.95 -8.07 -2.85
CA PRO A 62 0.81 -7.28 -4.06
C PRO A 62 -0.25 -6.19 -3.89
N VAL A 63 0.07 -4.99 -4.34
CA VAL A 63 -0.84 -3.85 -4.40
C VAL A 63 -1.12 -3.55 -5.84
N PHE A 64 -2.36 -3.77 -6.26
CA PHE A 64 -2.84 -3.41 -7.57
C PHE A 64 -3.54 -2.05 -7.51
N PHE A 65 -3.03 -1.08 -8.27
CA PHE A 65 -3.49 0.30 -8.24
C PHE A 65 -3.36 0.96 -9.61
N TYR A 66 -3.98 2.13 -9.76
CA TYR A 66 -3.73 3.06 -10.86
C TYR A 66 -3.84 4.49 -10.33
N ILE A 67 -3.29 5.44 -11.08
CA ILE A 67 -3.50 6.87 -10.84
C ILE A 67 -4.58 7.34 -11.80
N ASP A 68 -5.59 8.03 -11.31
CA ASP A 68 -6.66 8.57 -12.15
C ASP A 68 -6.08 9.53 -13.22
N PRO A 69 -6.48 9.40 -14.50
CA PRO A 69 -6.00 10.30 -15.55
C PRO A 69 -6.32 11.78 -15.31
N GLU A 70 -7.36 12.12 -14.52
CA GLU A 70 -7.65 13.51 -14.16
C GLU A 70 -6.47 14.20 -13.44
N PHE A 71 -5.57 13.42 -12.84
CA PHE A 71 -4.33 13.90 -12.21
C PHE A 71 -3.47 14.76 -13.16
N GLU A 72 -3.42 14.44 -14.46
CA GLU A 72 -2.61 15.20 -15.43
C GLU A 72 -3.23 16.55 -15.78
N THR A 73 -4.54 16.68 -15.61
CA THR A 73 -5.30 17.88 -15.99
C THR A 73 -5.58 18.81 -14.81
N ASP A 74 -5.36 18.37 -13.57
CA ASP A 74 -5.58 19.19 -12.38
C ASP A 74 -4.35 20.10 -12.09
N PRO A 75 -4.51 21.44 -12.15
CA PRO A 75 -3.44 22.38 -11.81
C PRO A 75 -2.89 22.19 -10.38
N LYS A 76 -3.68 21.65 -9.45
CA LYS A 76 -3.22 21.39 -8.06
C LYS A 76 -2.16 20.28 -8.02
N MET A 77 -2.12 19.42 -9.02
CA MET A 77 -1.16 18.32 -9.15
C MET A 77 0.14 18.76 -9.85
N GLU A 78 0.23 20.01 -10.31
CA GLU A 78 1.49 20.56 -10.83
C GLU A 78 2.64 20.37 -9.82
N GLY A 79 3.77 19.91 -10.34
CA GLY A 79 4.98 19.60 -9.57
C GLY A 79 4.94 18.28 -8.78
N VAL A 80 3.82 17.55 -8.76
CA VAL A 80 3.74 16.23 -8.12
C VAL A 80 4.20 15.15 -9.08
N ASN A 81 5.47 14.77 -8.95
CA ASN A 81 6.07 13.71 -9.77
C ASN A 81 6.30 12.40 -9.00
N ASN A 82 6.10 12.43 -7.68
CA ASN A 82 6.35 11.30 -6.80
C ASN A 82 5.16 11.11 -5.85
N ILE A 83 4.62 9.90 -5.85
CA ILE A 83 3.61 9.45 -4.90
C ILE A 83 4.24 8.30 -4.11
N VAL A 84 4.15 8.40 -2.79
CA VAL A 84 4.66 7.41 -1.85
C VAL A 84 3.48 6.70 -1.22
N LEU A 85 3.44 5.38 -1.38
CA LEU A 85 2.53 4.50 -0.69
C LEU A 85 3.29 3.81 0.45
N SER A 86 2.91 4.12 1.68
CA SER A 86 3.50 3.53 2.88
C SER A 86 2.50 2.56 3.50
N TYR A 87 2.97 1.35 3.82
CA TYR A 87 2.23 0.37 4.60
C TYR A 87 2.80 0.30 6.01
N THR A 88 1.92 0.23 6.99
CA THR A 88 2.28 0.00 8.39
C THR A 88 1.55 -1.23 8.89
N PHE A 89 2.31 -2.22 9.34
CA PHE A 89 1.78 -3.45 9.91
C PHE A 89 1.70 -3.30 11.43
N PHE A 90 0.49 -3.35 11.98
CA PHE A 90 0.25 -3.27 13.41
C PHE A 90 -0.04 -4.66 13.95
N LYS A 91 0.71 -5.06 14.97
CA LYS A 91 0.39 -6.28 15.72
C LYS A 91 -0.95 -6.11 16.41
N VAL A 92 -1.88 -7.02 16.17
CA VAL A 92 -3.11 -7.14 16.96
C VAL A 92 -2.68 -7.87 18.23
N ASN A 93 -2.59 -7.15 19.35
CA ASN A 93 -2.39 -7.82 20.64
C ASN A 93 -3.75 -8.38 21.07
N ASP A 94 -3.79 -9.70 21.24
CA ASP A 94 -4.86 -10.40 21.97
C ASP A 94 -5.01 -9.71 23.34
N SER A 95 -6.15 -9.05 23.57
CA SER A 95 -6.47 -8.41 24.85
C SER A 95 -6.96 -9.43 25.85
#